data_AF-A0A4S3JAJ9-F1
#
_entry.id   AF-A0A4S3JAJ9-F1
#
_cell.length_a   1.000
_cell.length_b   1.000
_cell.length_c   1.000
_cell.angle_alpha   90.00
_cell.angle_beta   90.00
_cell.angle_gamma   90.00
#
_symmetry.space_group_name_H-M   'P 1'
#
loop_
_entity.id
_entity.type
_entity.pdbx_description
1 polymer ?
#
loop_
_entity_poly.entity_id
_entity_poly.type
_entity_poly.pdbx_seq_one_letter_code
_entity_poly.pdbx_strand_id
1 'polypeptide(L)'
;MAPTLEISIPTTSVSPTSPPHTLYHITLRLPLRSFTVSKRYSDFTTFHTTLINQTNVAPPAPLPSKSWFSNTITNVSLREDRRIALEAYLRAINDADDSRWRNSPAWRGFLNLPTAATTNGSSTGSTSITSARLHAAITEPSGGGRTGDESAAMTDPTLWLDCYRDMKAHLHDTRLHLTRRDQETTPQKQHESSARAKSSLVRAGSLIVALEEGLKTLGESSRSQSPGGREGRKHGMGGGGGGGALGEGELRRRKDLLINARKEKDGLEDLLNAMAAKSRVDHAIASIQDKEALVGGAGKKPTRSGRVLGKETERTRELDNQGVLQLQKQMIQSQDQNVEELRKIVNRQKELGISINAELQYQNELLKLTDEDADRLQRKVDIGKKRIDKIS
;
A
#
# COMPACT_ATOMS: atom_id res chain seq x y z
N MET A 1 13.79 -4.22 27.45
CA MET A 1 14.72 -4.98 26.60
C MET A 1 13.98 -5.28 25.29
N ALA A 2 14.46 -4.77 24.15
CA ALA A 2 13.82 -5.05 22.87
C ALA A 2 14.00 -6.54 22.50
N PRO A 3 13.03 -7.18 21.83
CA PRO A 3 13.15 -8.59 21.45
C PRO A 3 14.39 -8.79 20.57
N THR A 4 15.31 -9.63 21.03
CA THR A 4 16.53 -9.97 20.30
C THR A 4 16.17 -10.85 19.12
N LEU A 5 16.36 -10.33 17.90
CA LEU A 5 16.23 -11.08 16.66
C LEU A 5 17.27 -12.20 16.65
N GLU A 6 16.87 -13.46 16.53
CA GLU A 6 17.82 -14.57 16.48
C GLU A 6 18.30 -14.76 15.03
N ILE A 7 19.60 -14.57 14.78
CA ILE A 7 20.23 -14.63 13.45
C ILE A 7 21.19 -15.82 13.39
N SER A 8 21.02 -16.67 12.38
CA SER A 8 21.94 -17.76 12.06
C SER A 8 22.11 -17.93 10.55
N ILE A 9 23.21 -18.57 10.12
CA ILE A 9 23.46 -18.91 8.71
C ILE A 9 23.68 -20.42 8.60
N PRO A 10 22.64 -21.26 8.71
CA PRO A 10 22.82 -22.70 8.87
C PRO A 10 23.37 -23.39 7.62
N THR A 11 23.12 -22.85 6.43
CA THR A 11 23.47 -23.53 5.17
C THR A 11 24.00 -22.57 4.11
N THR A 12 24.73 -23.16 3.16
CA THR A 12 25.20 -22.49 1.95
C THR A 12 24.84 -23.32 0.73
N SER A 13 24.59 -22.68 -0.40
CA SER A 13 24.35 -23.33 -1.68
C SER A 13 25.14 -22.67 -2.80
N VAL A 14 25.23 -23.36 -3.94
CA VAL A 14 25.82 -22.80 -5.17
C VAL A 14 24.66 -22.39 -6.08
N SER A 15 24.67 -21.12 -6.50
CA SER A 15 23.67 -20.60 -7.42
C SER A 15 23.71 -21.34 -8.77
N PRO A 16 22.55 -21.67 -9.37
CA PRO A 16 22.47 -22.25 -10.71
C PRO A 16 22.75 -21.24 -11.84
N THR A 17 22.98 -19.96 -11.53
CA THR A 17 23.29 -18.91 -12.51
C THR A 17 24.68 -19.08 -13.13
N SER A 18 24.88 -18.56 -14.33
CA SER A 18 26.21 -18.43 -14.94
C SER A 18 26.66 -16.96 -14.89
N PRO A 19 27.75 -16.62 -14.17
CA PRO A 19 28.66 -17.51 -13.43
C PRO A 19 28.07 -17.99 -12.08
N PRO A 20 28.43 -19.21 -11.63
CA PRO A 20 28.00 -19.73 -10.35
C PRO A 20 28.63 -18.90 -9.22
N HIS A 21 27.92 -18.78 -8.10
CA HIS A 21 28.40 -18.10 -6.92
C HIS A 21 27.82 -18.73 -5.65
N THR A 22 28.52 -18.57 -4.52
CA THR A 22 28.08 -19.08 -3.23
C THR A 22 26.99 -18.18 -2.64
N LEU A 23 25.86 -18.78 -2.26
CA LEU A 23 24.78 -18.16 -1.51
C LEU A 23 24.83 -18.61 -0.05
N TYR A 24 24.67 -17.65 0.85
CA TYR A 24 24.56 -17.85 2.29
C TYR A 24 23.09 -17.71 2.69
N HIS A 25 22.51 -18.75 3.27
CA HIS A 25 21.12 -18.75 3.69
C HIS A 25 21.02 -18.27 5.14
N ILE A 26 20.63 -17.02 5.32
CA ILE A 26 20.48 -16.37 6.62
C ILE A 26 19.08 -16.67 7.14
N THR A 27 18.98 -17.41 8.25
CA THR A 27 17.72 -17.65 8.96
C THR A 27 17.52 -16.59 10.05
N LEU A 28 16.39 -15.90 9.95
CA LEU A 28 15.98 -14.85 10.87
C LEU A 28 14.77 -15.35 11.63
N ARG A 29 14.89 -15.47 12.96
CA ARG A 29 13.81 -15.89 13.83
C ARG A 29 13.36 -14.70 14.68
N LEU A 30 12.19 -14.17 14.32
CA LEU A 30 11.45 -13.17 15.07
C LEU A 30 10.44 -13.88 15.98
N PRO A 31 9.95 -13.23 17.05
CA PRO A 31 8.98 -13.84 17.96
C PRO A 31 7.73 -14.41 17.28
N LEU A 32 7.30 -13.83 16.16
CA LEU A 32 6.07 -14.18 15.44
C LEU A 32 6.31 -14.83 14.07
N ARG A 33 7.56 -14.83 13.56
CA ARG A 33 7.87 -15.32 12.21
C ARG A 33 9.33 -15.71 12.09
N SER A 34 9.60 -16.85 11.48
CA SER A 34 10.92 -17.17 10.95
C SER A 34 10.92 -17.09 9.43
N PHE A 35 11.96 -16.52 8.83
CA PHE A 35 12.14 -16.56 7.39
C PHE A 35 13.62 -16.61 7.02
N THR A 36 13.88 -17.06 5.79
CA THR A 36 15.25 -17.25 5.29
C THR A 36 15.51 -16.26 4.17
N VAL A 37 16.66 -15.59 4.23
CA VAL A 37 17.13 -14.67 3.19
C VAL A 37 18.43 -15.21 2.63
N SER A 38 18.51 -15.32 1.31
CA SER A 38 19.73 -15.77 0.62
C SER A 38 20.53 -14.56 0.15
N LYS A 39 21.79 -14.46 0.54
CA LYS A 39 22.70 -13.37 0.13
C LYS A 39 24.01 -13.93 -0.39
N ARG A 40 24.60 -13.28 -1.40
CA ARG A 40 25.98 -13.57 -1.84
C ARG A 40 26.96 -12.70 -1.07
N TYR A 41 28.24 -13.08 -1.05
CA TYR A 41 29.27 -12.33 -0.32
C TYR A 41 29.39 -10.86 -0.77
N SER A 42 29.22 -10.56 -2.06
CA SER A 42 29.24 -9.17 -2.54
C SER A 42 28.10 -8.34 -1.95
N ASP A 43 26.96 -8.93 -1.62
CA ASP A 43 25.87 -8.22 -0.95
C ASP A 43 26.25 -7.83 0.49
N PHE A 44 27.07 -8.65 1.17
CA PHE A 44 27.61 -8.29 2.48
C PHE A 44 28.61 -7.12 2.38
N THR A 45 29.41 -7.07 1.31
CA THR A 45 30.34 -5.95 1.09
C THR A 45 29.60 -4.64 0.81
N THR A 46 28.55 -4.67 -0.02
CA THR A 46 27.74 -3.48 -0.28
C THR A 46 26.95 -3.06 0.96
N PHE A 47 26.41 -4.01 1.70
CA PHE A 47 25.78 -3.78 2.99
C PHE A 47 26.73 -3.11 3.98
N HIS A 48 27.95 -3.62 4.15
CA HIS A 48 28.95 -3.06 5.06
C HIS A 48 29.29 -1.60 4.72
N THR A 49 29.57 -1.30 3.44
CA THR A 49 29.83 0.07 2.99
C THR A 49 28.64 0.98 3.23
N THR A 50 27.42 0.53 2.91
CA THR A 50 26.19 1.31 3.10
C THR A 50 25.91 1.56 4.57
N LEU A 51 26.16 0.58 5.43
CA LEU A 51 25.97 0.66 6.87
C LEU A 51 26.92 1.70 7.49
N ILE A 52 28.20 1.69 7.10
CA ILE A 52 29.19 2.68 7.55
C ILE A 52 28.78 4.08 7.10
N ASN A 53 28.39 4.23 5.83
CA ASN A 53 27.95 5.53 5.30
C ASN A 53 26.71 6.09 6.03
N GLN A 54 25.80 5.24 6.50
CA GLN A 54 24.60 5.66 7.22
C GLN A 54 24.85 5.95 8.71
N THR A 55 25.77 5.23 9.34
CA THR A 55 25.99 5.31 10.80
C THR A 55 27.21 6.15 11.18
N ASN A 56 28.08 6.48 10.21
CA ASN A 56 29.38 7.14 10.38
C ASN A 56 30.30 6.46 11.41
N VAL A 57 30.04 5.19 11.75
CA VAL A 57 30.82 4.41 12.73
C VAL A 57 30.98 2.98 12.22
N ALA A 58 32.18 2.43 12.39
CA ALA A 58 32.47 1.04 12.03
C ALA A 58 31.63 0.05 12.87
N PRO A 59 31.11 -1.03 12.28
CA PRO A 59 30.36 -2.05 13.03
C PRO A 59 31.25 -2.77 14.05
N PRO A 60 30.66 -3.42 15.07
CA PRO A 60 31.38 -4.05 16.17
C PRO A 60 32.34 -5.18 15.75
N ALA A 61 32.04 -5.86 14.64
CA ALA A 61 32.91 -6.88 14.06
C ALA A 61 33.32 -6.46 12.63
N PRO A 62 34.57 -6.72 12.22
CA PRO A 62 35.01 -6.48 10.86
C PRO A 62 34.40 -7.51 9.89
N LEU A 63 34.17 -7.09 8.65
CA LEU A 63 33.73 -7.99 7.59
C LEU A 63 34.89 -8.96 7.24
N PRO A 64 34.64 -10.27 7.09
CA PRO A 64 35.68 -11.21 6.65
C PRO A 64 36.24 -10.81 5.28
N SER A 65 37.55 -10.88 5.12
CA SER A 65 38.24 -10.44 3.90
C SER A 65 37.86 -11.27 2.67
N LYS A 66 37.93 -10.63 1.49
CA LYS A 66 37.81 -11.33 0.20
C LYS A 66 38.94 -12.35 0.07
N SER A 67 38.62 -13.62 -0.20
CA SER A 67 39.66 -14.58 -0.60
C SER A 67 39.90 -14.43 -2.10
N TRP A 68 41.04 -13.86 -2.47
CA TRP A 68 41.42 -13.62 -3.87
C TRP A 68 42.04 -14.83 -4.56
N PHE A 69 42.59 -15.79 -3.81
CA PHE A 69 43.38 -16.91 -4.36
C PHE A 69 42.69 -18.27 -4.28
N SER A 70 41.47 -18.34 -3.74
CA SER A 70 40.73 -19.60 -3.63
C SER A 70 39.23 -19.39 -3.72
N ASN A 71 38.56 -20.25 -4.49
CA ASN A 71 37.16 -20.14 -4.81
C ASN A 71 36.31 -20.92 -3.78
N THR A 72 35.38 -20.24 -3.13
CA THR A 72 34.40 -20.86 -2.22
C THR A 72 33.41 -21.79 -2.93
N ILE A 73 33.38 -21.80 -4.26
CA ILE A 73 32.56 -22.73 -5.04
C ILE A 73 33.19 -24.12 -5.05
N THR A 74 34.50 -24.24 -5.17
CA THR A 74 35.20 -25.53 -5.21
C THR A 74 35.65 -26.00 -3.83
N ASN A 75 36.03 -25.07 -2.94
CA ASN A 75 36.54 -25.41 -1.62
C ASN A 75 35.44 -25.33 -0.54
N VAL A 76 35.12 -26.47 0.07
CA VAL A 76 34.09 -26.60 1.11
C VAL A 76 34.55 -26.03 2.45
N SER A 77 35.82 -26.20 2.84
CA SER A 77 36.31 -25.70 4.14
C SER A 77 36.34 -24.17 4.16
N LEU A 78 36.86 -23.53 3.11
CA LEU A 78 36.85 -22.06 3.01
C LEU A 78 35.44 -21.48 2.94
N ARG A 79 34.48 -22.24 2.39
CA ARG A 79 33.08 -21.84 2.37
C ARG A 79 32.50 -21.84 3.78
N GLU A 80 32.82 -22.87 4.56
CA GLU A 80 32.38 -23.03 5.93
C GLU A 80 33.03 -21.99 6.85
N ASP A 81 34.35 -21.77 6.73
CA ASP A 81 35.06 -20.71 7.46
C ASP A 81 34.43 -19.33 7.21
N ARG A 82 34.12 -19.04 5.94
CA ARG A 82 33.45 -17.78 5.58
C ARG A 82 32.01 -17.73 6.09
N ARG A 83 31.27 -18.85 6.09
CA ARG A 83 29.91 -18.92 6.65
C ARG A 83 29.92 -18.56 8.13
N ILE A 84 30.83 -19.17 8.90
CA ILE A 84 31.01 -18.91 10.33
C ILE A 84 31.37 -17.44 10.58
N ALA A 85 32.33 -16.90 9.81
CA ALA A 85 32.75 -15.51 9.97
C ALA A 85 31.64 -14.49 9.62
N LEU A 86 30.83 -14.76 8.59
CA LEU A 86 29.69 -13.91 8.24
C LEU A 86 28.57 -14.00 9.27
N GLU A 87 28.34 -15.18 9.85
CA GLU A 87 27.39 -15.36 10.95
C GLU A 87 27.82 -14.58 12.19
N ALA A 88 29.10 -14.69 12.56
CA ALA A 88 29.67 -13.91 13.66
C ALA A 88 29.55 -12.40 13.43
N TYR A 89 29.79 -11.93 12.20
CA TYR A 89 29.63 -10.53 11.82
C TYR A 89 28.18 -10.03 12.00
N LEU A 90 27.17 -10.79 11.54
CA LEU A 90 25.77 -10.40 11.70
C LEU A 90 25.32 -10.46 13.17
N ARG A 91 25.73 -11.50 13.91
CA ARG A 91 25.42 -11.61 15.34
C ARG A 91 26.04 -10.46 16.14
N ALA A 92 27.28 -10.08 15.86
CA ALA A 92 27.92 -8.95 16.52
C ALA A 92 27.17 -7.63 16.31
N ILE A 93 26.59 -7.39 15.12
CA ILE A 93 25.75 -6.21 14.86
C ILE A 93 24.40 -6.32 15.59
N ASN A 94 23.84 -7.52 15.67
CA ASN A 94 22.56 -7.78 16.31
C ASN A 94 22.61 -7.65 17.85
N ASP A 95 23.68 -8.16 18.44
CA ASP A 95 23.87 -8.24 19.88
C ASP A 95 24.57 -6.99 20.44
N ALA A 96 24.94 -6.04 19.57
CA ALA A 96 25.53 -4.77 19.97
C ALA A 96 24.58 -3.97 20.88
N ASP A 97 25.13 -3.47 21.98
CA ASP A 97 24.44 -2.54 22.89
C ASP A 97 23.94 -1.30 22.13
N ASP A 98 24.77 -0.80 21.23
CA ASP A 98 24.42 0.33 20.39
C ASP A 98 23.45 -0.08 19.27
N SER A 99 22.25 0.49 19.33
CA SER A 99 21.16 0.18 18.40
C SER A 99 21.28 0.88 17.04
N ARG A 100 22.27 1.77 16.82
CA ARG A 100 22.37 2.57 15.59
C ARG A 100 22.44 1.73 14.31
N TRP A 101 23.19 0.63 14.34
CA TRP A 101 23.31 -0.25 13.17
C TRP A 101 22.02 -1.02 12.92
N ARG A 102 21.37 -1.53 13.97
CA ARG A 102 20.08 -2.24 13.89
C ARG A 102 18.93 -1.35 13.45
N ASN A 103 18.98 -0.07 13.84
CA ASN A 103 18.00 0.93 13.46
C ASN A 103 18.24 1.54 12.07
N SER A 104 19.35 1.21 11.42
CA SER A 104 19.63 1.70 10.08
C SER A 104 18.67 1.10 9.03
N PRO A 105 18.27 1.87 8.01
CA PRO A 105 17.57 1.34 6.85
C PRO A 105 18.37 0.25 6.10
N ALA A 106 19.70 0.37 6.07
CA ALA A 106 20.57 -0.63 5.44
C ALA A 106 20.44 -2.01 6.09
N TRP A 107 20.39 -2.08 7.43
CA TRP A 107 20.20 -3.34 8.16
C TRP A 107 18.86 -4.00 7.83
N ARG A 108 17.78 -3.22 7.89
CA ARG A 108 16.43 -3.71 7.58
C ARG A 108 16.30 -4.16 6.13
N GLY A 109 16.85 -3.40 5.19
CA GLY A 109 16.85 -3.73 3.77
C GLY A 109 17.71 -4.95 3.44
N PHE A 110 18.87 -5.11 4.08
CA PHE A 110 19.72 -6.28 3.88
C PHE A 110 19.04 -7.56 4.38
N LEU A 111 18.42 -7.51 5.55
CA LEU A 111 17.76 -8.66 6.16
C LEU A 111 16.30 -8.86 5.71
N ASN A 112 15.80 -8.06 4.76
CA ASN A 112 14.38 -8.06 4.34
C ASN A 112 13.41 -8.06 5.55
N LEU A 113 13.75 -7.34 6.62
CA LEU A 113 12.91 -7.30 7.82
C LEU A 113 11.61 -6.58 7.50
N PRO A 114 10.43 -7.14 7.87
CA PRO A 114 9.18 -6.41 7.81
C PRO A 114 9.33 -5.11 8.60
N THR A 115 8.82 -4.01 8.07
CA THR A 115 8.73 -2.77 8.83
C THR A 115 7.83 -3.05 10.03
N ALA A 116 8.43 -3.33 11.19
CA ALA A 116 7.70 -3.34 12.43
C ALA A 116 7.10 -1.94 12.58
N ALA A 117 5.76 -1.86 12.50
CA ALA A 117 5.03 -0.69 12.95
C ALA A 117 5.51 -0.41 14.37
N THR A 118 6.38 0.59 14.50
CA THR A 118 6.82 1.04 15.80
C THR A 118 5.59 1.68 16.41
N THR A 119 4.94 0.95 17.31
CA THR A 119 3.91 1.44 18.20
C THR A 119 4.55 2.41 19.17
N ASN A 120 4.83 3.62 18.71
CA ASN A 120 5.00 4.80 19.55
C ASN A 120 4.21 5.92 18.88
N GLY A 121 3.30 6.52 19.65
CA GLY A 121 2.32 7.48 19.18
C GLY A 121 2.95 8.65 18.43
N SER A 122 2.74 8.67 17.12
CA SER A 122 2.59 9.88 16.32
C SER A 122 2.02 9.44 14.98
N SER A 123 0.73 9.71 14.78
CA SER A 123 0.00 9.47 13.54
C SER A 123 0.51 10.38 12.43
N THR A 124 1.69 10.10 11.85
CA THR A 124 2.18 10.77 10.61
C THR A 124 3.21 9.95 9.80
N GLY A 125 3.74 8.81 10.27
CA GLY A 125 4.95 8.21 9.65
C GLY A 125 4.81 6.92 8.82
N SER A 126 3.67 6.21 8.85
CA SER A 126 3.63 4.83 8.33
C SER A 126 3.62 4.70 6.80
N THR A 127 3.47 5.79 6.08
CA THR A 127 3.46 5.78 4.60
C THR A 127 4.88 5.83 3.99
N SER A 128 5.93 6.03 4.80
CA SER A 128 7.20 6.55 4.28
C SER A 128 8.11 5.55 3.56
N ILE A 129 8.01 4.23 3.71
CA ILE A 129 9.02 3.31 3.12
C ILE A 129 8.55 2.71 1.79
N THR A 130 7.30 2.25 1.71
CA THR A 130 6.72 1.79 0.43
C THR A 130 6.48 2.98 -0.48
N SER A 131 6.00 4.12 0.05
CA SER A 131 5.89 5.35 -0.74
C SER A 131 7.25 5.97 -1.07
N ALA A 132 8.32 5.84 -0.25
CA ALA A 132 9.65 6.30 -0.68
C ALA A 132 10.28 5.39 -1.74
N ARG A 133 10.05 4.07 -1.68
CA ARG A 133 10.49 3.15 -2.74
C ARG A 133 9.71 3.37 -4.04
N LEU A 134 8.41 3.65 -3.96
CA LEU A 134 7.59 4.05 -5.10
C LEU A 134 7.92 5.45 -5.62
N HIS A 135 8.17 6.41 -4.74
CA HIS A 135 8.60 7.75 -5.12
C HIS A 135 9.97 7.70 -5.79
N ALA A 136 10.91 6.89 -5.29
CA ALA A 136 12.18 6.62 -5.98
C ALA A 136 11.96 6.02 -7.37
N ALA A 137 11.03 5.08 -7.53
CA ALA A 137 10.69 4.48 -8.83
C ALA A 137 9.91 5.42 -9.79
N ILE A 138 9.23 6.45 -9.28
CA ILE A 138 8.39 7.37 -10.10
C ILE A 138 9.10 8.71 -10.39
N THR A 139 9.97 9.20 -9.50
CA THR A 139 10.54 10.57 -9.57
C THR A 139 11.98 10.67 -10.07
N GLU A 140 12.68 9.56 -10.35
CA GLU A 140 13.97 9.62 -11.06
C GLU A 140 13.73 9.62 -12.59
N PRO A 141 13.95 10.74 -13.30
CA PRO A 141 13.89 10.74 -14.75
C PRO A 141 15.11 10.01 -15.30
N SER A 142 14.86 9.08 -16.23
CA SER A 142 15.77 8.58 -17.27
C SER A 142 17.03 9.45 -17.44
N GLY A 143 18.10 9.11 -16.74
CA GLY A 143 19.32 9.93 -16.71
C GLY A 143 20.47 9.23 -16.04
N GLY A 144 21.10 8.28 -16.75
CA GLY A 144 22.45 7.83 -16.44
C GLY A 144 22.58 6.53 -15.65
N GLY A 145 22.51 5.40 -16.36
CA GLY A 145 23.36 4.23 -16.12
C GLY A 145 23.19 3.50 -14.78
N ARG A 146 22.06 2.81 -14.56
CA ARG A 146 22.01 1.63 -13.68
C ARG A 146 21.21 0.51 -14.33
N THR A 147 21.81 -0.66 -14.34
CA THR A 147 21.41 -1.88 -15.04
C THR A 147 20.25 -2.58 -14.34
N GLY A 148 19.12 -2.77 -15.04
CA GLY A 148 18.23 -3.95 -14.95
C GLY A 148 17.50 -4.31 -13.65
N ASP A 149 17.68 -3.59 -12.54
CA ASP A 149 17.22 -4.04 -11.20
C ASP A 149 15.85 -3.46 -10.77
N GLU A 150 15.33 -2.46 -11.49
CA GLU A 150 14.09 -1.75 -11.14
C GLU A 150 12.82 -2.55 -11.53
N SER A 151 12.86 -3.25 -12.67
CA SER A 151 11.80 -4.19 -13.06
C SER A 151 11.80 -5.47 -12.23
N ALA A 152 12.94 -5.81 -11.59
CA ALA A 152 13.06 -7.00 -10.74
C ALA A 152 12.38 -6.81 -9.38
N ALA A 153 12.29 -5.57 -8.87
CA ALA A 153 11.65 -5.29 -7.58
C ALA A 153 10.18 -5.72 -7.56
N MET A 154 9.38 -5.34 -8.57
CA MET A 154 7.96 -5.72 -8.67
C MET A 154 7.73 -7.19 -9.09
N THR A 155 8.79 -7.93 -9.36
CA THR A 155 8.76 -9.37 -9.70
C THR A 155 8.78 -10.26 -8.44
N ASP A 156 9.17 -9.70 -7.28
CA ASP A 156 9.14 -10.40 -5.99
C ASP A 156 7.67 -10.65 -5.55
N PRO A 157 7.26 -11.92 -5.34
CA PRO A 157 5.91 -12.25 -4.86
C PRO A 157 5.52 -11.55 -3.55
N THR A 158 6.49 -11.29 -2.66
CA THR A 158 6.21 -10.65 -1.38
C THR A 158 5.98 -9.16 -1.52
N LEU A 159 6.80 -8.48 -2.33
CA LEU A 159 6.63 -7.05 -2.61
C LEU A 159 5.32 -6.78 -3.38
N TRP A 160 4.96 -7.65 -4.33
CA TRP A 160 3.68 -7.55 -5.04
C TRP A 160 2.49 -7.60 -4.07
N LEU A 161 2.50 -8.53 -3.11
CA LEU A 161 1.44 -8.66 -2.10
C LEU A 161 1.37 -7.44 -1.18
N ASP A 162 2.51 -6.89 -0.79
CA ASP A 162 2.56 -5.71 0.08
C ASP A 162 2.06 -4.47 -0.66
N CYS A 163 2.49 -4.24 -1.90
CA CYS A 163 1.96 -3.17 -2.74
C CYS A 163 0.46 -3.33 -3.02
N TYR A 164 -0.03 -4.56 -3.20
CA TYR A 164 -1.46 -4.82 -3.37
C TYR A 164 -2.25 -4.51 -2.09
N ARG A 165 -1.72 -4.85 -0.90
CA ARG A 165 -2.33 -4.49 0.39
C ARG A 165 -2.37 -2.98 0.60
N ASP A 166 -1.28 -2.28 0.33
CA ASP A 166 -1.19 -0.82 0.42
C ASP A 166 -2.19 -0.13 -0.53
N MET A 167 -2.31 -0.65 -1.75
CA MET A 167 -3.31 -0.18 -2.73
C MET A 167 -4.73 -0.36 -2.19
N LYS A 168 -5.07 -1.54 -1.64
CA LYS A 168 -6.38 -1.77 -1.02
C LYS A 168 -6.64 -0.83 0.17
N ALA A 169 -5.63 -0.59 1.00
CA ALA A 169 -5.73 0.34 2.13
C ALA A 169 -6.05 1.76 1.64
N HIS A 170 -5.39 2.25 0.60
CA HIS A 170 -5.67 3.58 0.04
C HIS A 170 -7.07 3.69 -0.61
N LEU A 171 -7.57 2.64 -1.26
CA LEU A 171 -8.95 2.64 -1.77
C LEU A 171 -9.97 2.63 -0.61
N HIS A 172 -9.68 1.92 0.47
CA HIS A 172 -10.50 1.94 1.67
C HIS A 172 -10.49 3.33 2.35
N ASP A 173 -9.31 3.93 2.52
CA ASP A 173 -9.17 5.29 3.07
C ASP A 173 -9.93 6.32 2.25
N THR A 174 -9.92 6.17 0.92
CA THR A 174 -10.68 7.04 0.01
C THR A 174 -12.18 6.95 0.32
N ARG A 175 -12.73 5.74 0.46
CA ARG A 175 -14.14 5.53 0.84
C ARG A 175 -14.46 6.13 2.21
N LEU A 176 -13.58 5.95 3.19
CA LEU A 176 -13.75 6.47 4.53
C LEU A 176 -13.78 8.01 4.52
N HIS A 177 -12.86 8.64 3.79
CA HIS A 177 -12.80 10.09 3.67
C HIS A 177 -14.01 10.67 2.92
N LEU A 178 -14.50 10.00 1.86
CA LEU A 178 -15.73 10.39 1.16
C LEU A 178 -16.95 10.30 2.08
N THR A 179 -17.05 9.24 2.89
CA THR A 179 -18.13 9.09 3.87
C THR A 179 -18.04 10.16 4.95
N ARG A 180 -16.83 10.45 5.45
CA ARG A 180 -16.60 11.50 6.45
C ARG A 180 -16.97 12.88 5.91
N ARG A 181 -16.63 13.16 4.64
CA ARG A 181 -17.01 14.40 3.95
C ARG A 181 -18.52 14.64 3.99
N ASP A 182 -19.31 13.59 3.78
CA ASP A 182 -20.77 13.71 3.79
C ASP A 182 -21.36 13.92 5.19
N GLN A 183 -20.66 13.48 6.22
CA GLN A 183 -21.06 13.70 7.63
C GLN A 183 -20.65 15.08 8.15
N GLU A 184 -19.66 15.72 7.52
CA GLU A 184 -19.17 17.02 7.94
C GLU A 184 -20.13 18.13 7.54
N THR A 185 -20.53 18.96 8.50
CA THR A 185 -21.48 20.06 8.29
C THR A 185 -20.81 21.37 7.87
N THR A 186 -19.50 21.50 8.09
CA THR A 186 -18.74 22.72 7.80
C THR A 186 -18.00 22.62 6.46
N PRO A 187 -18.10 23.63 5.57
CA PRO A 187 -17.42 23.63 4.26
C PRO A 187 -15.90 23.39 4.35
N GLN A 188 -15.22 24.01 5.31
CA GLN A 188 -13.78 23.81 5.53
C GLN A 188 -13.41 22.33 5.75
N LYS A 189 -14.12 21.64 6.65
CA LYS A 189 -13.84 20.23 6.91
C LYS A 189 -14.17 19.36 5.70
N GLN A 190 -15.30 19.63 5.02
CA GLN A 190 -15.65 18.95 3.76
C GLN A 190 -14.55 19.07 2.70
N HIS A 191 -13.89 20.22 2.59
CA HIS A 191 -12.75 20.37 1.68
C HIS A 191 -11.52 19.59 2.14
N GLU A 192 -11.21 19.56 3.43
CA GLU A 192 -10.10 18.78 4.01
C GLU A 192 -10.29 17.28 3.78
N SER A 193 -11.48 16.74 4.08
CA SER A 193 -11.82 15.34 3.84
C SER A 193 -11.83 15.00 2.36
N SER A 194 -12.31 15.89 1.50
CA SER A 194 -12.20 15.75 0.03
C SER A 194 -10.75 15.72 -0.45
N ALA A 195 -9.88 16.56 0.12
CA ALA A 195 -8.46 16.61 -0.24
C ALA A 195 -7.73 15.32 0.18
N ARG A 196 -8.06 14.79 1.36
CA ARG A 196 -7.55 13.49 1.82
C ARG A 196 -8.04 12.34 0.94
N ALA A 197 -9.33 12.32 0.59
CA ALA A 197 -9.87 11.33 -0.35
C ALA A 197 -9.14 11.36 -1.70
N LYS A 198 -8.95 12.54 -2.29
CA LYS A 198 -8.19 12.75 -3.53
C LYS A 198 -6.75 12.24 -3.43
N SER A 199 -6.08 12.58 -2.33
CA SER A 199 -4.68 12.20 -2.12
C SER A 199 -4.51 10.68 -2.03
N SER A 200 -5.38 10.00 -1.29
CA SER A 200 -5.37 8.53 -1.18
C SER A 200 -5.73 7.86 -2.51
N LEU A 201 -6.68 8.43 -3.27
CA LEU A 201 -7.09 7.92 -4.58
C LEU A 201 -5.98 8.01 -5.63
N VAL A 202 -5.22 9.11 -5.64
CA VAL A 202 -4.04 9.27 -6.50
C VAL A 202 -2.95 8.24 -6.15
N ARG A 203 -2.71 8.01 -4.85
CA ARG A 203 -1.76 6.98 -4.41
C ARG A 203 -2.19 5.58 -4.83
N ALA A 204 -3.47 5.23 -4.66
CA ALA A 204 -4.02 3.97 -5.15
C ALA A 204 -3.86 3.83 -6.67
N GLY A 205 -4.13 4.89 -7.44
CA GLY A 205 -3.92 4.90 -8.89
C GLY A 205 -2.47 4.66 -9.29
N SER A 206 -1.50 5.30 -8.60
CA SER A 206 -0.08 5.09 -8.86
C SER A 206 0.37 3.64 -8.60
N LEU A 207 -0.16 3.02 -7.53
CA LEU A 207 0.11 1.63 -7.19
C LEU A 207 -0.49 0.65 -8.21
N ILE A 208 -1.70 0.92 -8.71
CA ILE A 208 -2.32 0.11 -9.77
C ILE A 208 -1.44 0.09 -11.02
N VAL A 209 -0.97 1.26 -11.46
CA VAL A 209 -0.08 1.37 -12.65
C VAL A 209 1.22 0.60 -12.43
N ALA A 210 1.86 0.76 -11.27
CA ALA A 210 3.10 0.04 -10.95
C ALA A 210 2.91 -1.49 -10.91
N LEU A 211 1.80 -1.96 -10.31
CA LEU A 211 1.48 -3.38 -10.23
C LEU A 211 1.13 -3.99 -11.60
N GLU A 212 0.48 -3.23 -12.48
CA GLU A 212 0.18 -3.67 -13.84
C GLU A 212 1.45 -3.78 -14.70
N GLU A 213 2.36 -2.81 -14.60
CA GLU A 213 3.64 -2.84 -15.31
C GLU A 213 4.50 -4.01 -14.81
N GLY A 214 4.59 -4.22 -13.49
CA GLY A 214 5.28 -5.39 -12.92
C GLY A 214 4.66 -6.73 -13.33
N LEU A 215 3.36 -6.77 -13.58
CA LEU A 215 2.68 -7.98 -14.05
C LEU A 215 2.90 -8.22 -15.55
N LYS A 216 3.04 -7.14 -16.33
CA LYS A 216 3.35 -7.19 -17.76
C LYS A 216 4.77 -7.71 -18.00
N THR A 217 5.77 -7.20 -17.27
CA THR A 217 7.17 -7.65 -17.36
C THR A 217 7.32 -9.14 -16.99
N LEU A 218 6.55 -9.61 -16.01
CA LEU A 218 6.51 -11.00 -15.59
C LEU A 218 5.83 -11.92 -16.61
N GLY A 219 4.78 -11.42 -17.27
CA GLY A 219 4.14 -12.11 -18.39
C GLY A 219 5.00 -12.19 -19.65
N GLU A 220 5.78 -11.15 -19.95
CA GLU A 220 6.72 -11.10 -21.07
C GLU A 220 7.95 -12.00 -20.83
N SER A 221 8.48 -11.99 -19.60
CA SER A 221 9.54 -12.91 -19.16
C SER A 221 9.12 -14.38 -19.33
N SER A 222 7.86 -14.71 -18.98
CA SER A 222 7.29 -16.05 -19.18
C SER A 222 7.12 -16.46 -20.65
N ARG A 223 6.92 -15.51 -21.58
CA ARG A 223 6.78 -15.79 -23.03
C ARG A 223 8.13 -15.94 -23.73
N SER A 224 9.15 -15.21 -23.29
CA SER A 224 10.50 -15.24 -23.86
C SER A 224 11.27 -16.55 -23.58
N GLN A 225 10.82 -17.36 -22.63
CA GLN A 225 11.41 -18.65 -22.27
C GLN A 225 10.97 -19.84 -23.14
N SER A 226 10.20 -19.60 -24.21
CA SER A 226 9.79 -20.64 -25.15
C SER A 226 10.51 -20.49 -26.50
N PRO A 227 11.69 -21.11 -26.70
CA PRO A 227 12.28 -21.24 -28.02
C PRO A 227 11.71 -22.49 -28.71
N GLY A 228 10.94 -22.28 -29.77
CA GLY A 228 10.57 -23.36 -30.67
C GLY A 228 11.79 -23.96 -31.37
N GLY A 229 11.92 -25.28 -31.32
CA GLY A 229 12.55 -26.09 -32.36
C GLY A 229 13.90 -26.75 -32.04
N ARG A 230 13.89 -27.92 -31.39
CA ARG A 230 14.69 -29.08 -31.84
C ARG A 230 14.16 -30.39 -31.24
N GLU A 231 13.74 -31.30 -32.10
CA GLU A 231 13.37 -32.68 -31.76
C GLU A 231 14.51 -33.42 -31.06
N GLY A 232 14.21 -34.20 -30.01
CA GLY A 232 15.19 -35.11 -29.42
C GLY A 232 14.89 -35.68 -28.03
N ARG A 233 14.12 -36.79 -28.01
CA ARG A 233 14.30 -38.00 -27.16
C ARG A 233 13.90 -38.01 -25.66
N LYS A 234 13.04 -39.00 -25.36
CA LYS A 234 12.59 -39.63 -24.08
C LYS A 234 13.59 -39.60 -22.91
N HIS A 235 13.15 -39.33 -21.67
CA HIS A 235 12.56 -40.25 -20.67
C HIS A 235 12.35 -39.48 -19.34
N GLY A 236 11.24 -39.74 -18.64
CA GLY A 236 10.85 -39.01 -17.43
C GLY A 236 11.48 -39.51 -16.12
N MET A 237 11.52 -38.61 -15.13
CA MET A 237 11.07 -38.85 -13.74
C MET A 237 10.91 -37.48 -13.05
N GLY A 238 9.82 -37.28 -12.32
CA GLY A 238 9.39 -35.98 -11.80
C GLY A 238 10.22 -35.40 -10.64
N GLY A 239 10.08 -34.09 -10.44
CA GLY A 239 10.59 -33.35 -9.27
C GLY A 239 10.61 -31.85 -9.54
N GLY A 240 9.64 -31.12 -8.96
CA GLY A 240 9.31 -29.75 -9.32
C GLY A 240 10.21 -28.64 -8.76
N GLY A 241 9.92 -27.41 -9.21
CA GLY A 241 10.45 -26.17 -8.66
C GLY A 241 10.88 -25.15 -9.71
N GLY A 242 9.94 -24.71 -10.56
CA GLY A 242 10.15 -23.59 -11.47
C GLY A 242 10.38 -22.27 -10.71
N GLY A 243 11.64 -21.86 -10.60
CA GLY A 243 12.02 -20.60 -9.96
C GLY A 243 12.06 -19.47 -10.98
N GLY A 244 11.02 -18.61 -10.98
CA GLY A 244 11.09 -17.28 -11.60
C GLY A 244 9.82 -16.83 -12.34
N ALA A 245 9.05 -17.76 -12.90
CA ALA A 245 7.83 -17.43 -13.63
C ALA A 245 6.59 -17.75 -12.78
N LEU A 246 5.73 -16.77 -12.54
CA LEU A 246 4.39 -17.04 -12.00
C LEU A 246 3.66 -17.97 -12.97
N GLY A 247 3.06 -19.03 -12.45
CA GLY A 247 2.19 -19.88 -13.26
C GLY A 247 1.07 -19.06 -13.91
N GLU A 248 0.65 -19.44 -15.11
CA GLU A 248 -0.35 -18.72 -15.91
C GLU A 248 -1.65 -18.43 -15.12
N GLY A 249 -2.07 -19.36 -14.26
CA GLY A 249 -3.23 -19.18 -13.38
C GLY A 249 -3.04 -18.10 -12.30
N GLU A 250 -1.85 -17.99 -11.72
CA GLU A 250 -1.55 -16.94 -10.73
C GLU A 250 -1.38 -15.59 -11.43
N LEU A 251 -0.78 -15.56 -12.62
CA LEU A 251 -0.72 -14.35 -13.45
C LEU A 251 -2.13 -13.84 -13.78
N ARG A 252 -3.04 -14.75 -14.17
CA ARG A 252 -4.45 -14.42 -14.44
C ARG A 252 -5.15 -13.90 -13.20
N ARG A 253 -5.01 -14.59 -12.05
CA ARG A 253 -5.56 -14.16 -10.78
C ARG A 253 -5.12 -12.74 -10.40
N ARG A 254 -3.83 -12.42 -10.54
CA ARG A 254 -3.31 -11.07 -10.27
C ARG A 254 -3.88 -10.02 -11.22
N LYS A 255 -4.07 -10.36 -12.50
CA LYS A 255 -4.75 -9.48 -13.47
C LYS A 255 -6.19 -9.20 -13.04
N ASP A 256 -6.93 -10.23 -12.66
CA ASP A 256 -8.32 -10.10 -12.23
C ASP A 256 -8.46 -9.21 -10.97
N LEU A 257 -7.53 -9.35 -10.02
CA LEU A 257 -7.48 -8.50 -8.82
C LEU A 257 -7.21 -7.03 -9.16
N LEU A 258 -6.33 -6.74 -10.13
CA LEU A 258 -6.03 -5.37 -10.57
C LEU A 258 -7.19 -4.77 -11.38
N ILE A 259 -7.87 -5.56 -12.22
CA ILE A 259 -9.07 -5.11 -12.94
C ILE A 259 -10.16 -4.68 -11.95
N ASN A 260 -10.37 -5.46 -10.88
CA ASN A 260 -11.33 -5.09 -9.85
C ASN A 260 -10.92 -3.81 -9.09
N ALA A 261 -9.64 -3.68 -8.74
CA ALA A 261 -9.12 -2.48 -8.08
C ALA A 261 -9.26 -1.23 -8.95
N ARG A 262 -9.05 -1.36 -10.27
CA ARG A 262 -9.25 -0.28 -11.25
C ARG A 262 -10.71 0.15 -11.33
N LYS A 263 -11.64 -0.80 -11.48
CA LYS A 263 -13.09 -0.51 -11.47
C LYS A 263 -13.53 0.22 -10.20
N GLU A 264 -13.00 -0.21 -9.06
CA GLU A 264 -13.26 0.43 -7.78
C GLU A 264 -12.71 1.86 -7.72
N LYS A 265 -11.45 2.05 -8.13
CA LYS A 265 -10.80 3.37 -8.23
C LYS A 265 -11.61 4.32 -9.12
N ASP A 266 -12.02 3.86 -10.30
CA ASP A 266 -12.79 4.66 -11.25
C ASP A 266 -14.17 5.03 -10.67
N GLY A 267 -14.84 4.08 -10.00
CA GLY A 267 -16.10 4.37 -9.30
C GLY A 267 -15.97 5.39 -8.16
N LEU A 268 -14.84 5.38 -7.43
CA LEU A 268 -14.55 6.37 -6.40
C LEU A 268 -14.22 7.75 -6.99
N GLU A 269 -13.55 7.80 -8.13
CA GLU A 269 -13.32 9.03 -8.89
C GLU A 269 -14.63 9.65 -9.39
N ASP A 270 -15.52 8.84 -9.94
CA ASP A 270 -16.85 9.28 -10.39
C ASP A 270 -17.67 9.85 -9.24
N LEU A 271 -17.64 9.19 -8.08
CA LEU A 271 -18.32 9.65 -6.87
C LEU A 271 -17.73 11.00 -6.40
N LEU A 272 -16.40 11.12 -6.35
CA LEU A 272 -15.73 12.37 -6.00
C LEU A 272 -16.11 13.51 -6.96
N ASN A 273 -16.17 13.24 -8.25
CA ASN A 273 -16.56 14.21 -9.28
C ASN A 273 -18.04 14.61 -9.14
N ALA A 274 -18.93 13.65 -8.90
CA ALA A 274 -20.35 13.91 -8.64
C ALA A 274 -20.55 14.78 -7.38
N MET A 275 -19.80 14.51 -6.32
CA MET A 275 -19.82 15.31 -5.09
C MET A 275 -19.31 16.75 -5.30
N ALA A 276 -18.26 16.91 -6.12
CA ALA A 276 -17.75 18.23 -6.49
C ALA A 276 -18.75 19.01 -7.35
N ALA A 277 -19.43 18.34 -8.28
CA ALA A 277 -20.50 18.93 -9.09
C ALA A 277 -21.67 19.39 -8.21
N LYS A 278 -22.12 18.55 -7.26
CA LYS A 278 -23.17 18.92 -6.29
C LYS A 278 -22.79 20.16 -5.48
N SER A 279 -21.57 20.21 -4.94
CA SER A 279 -21.11 21.36 -4.15
C SER A 279 -21.13 22.68 -4.94
N ARG A 280 -20.81 22.64 -6.24
CA ARG A 280 -20.92 23.83 -7.11
C ARG A 280 -22.35 24.30 -7.30
N VAL A 281 -23.28 23.36 -7.48
CA VAL A 281 -24.71 23.66 -7.59
C VAL A 281 -25.25 24.23 -6.28
N ASP A 282 -24.94 23.61 -5.14
CA ASP A 282 -25.33 24.09 -3.81
C ASP A 282 -24.82 25.54 -3.58
N HIS A 283 -23.55 25.82 -3.92
CA HIS A 283 -22.97 27.17 -3.84
C HIS A 283 -23.63 28.17 -4.78
N ALA A 284 -23.96 27.77 -6.01
CA ALA A 284 -24.65 28.65 -6.95
C ALA A 284 -26.03 29.04 -6.40
N ILE A 285 -26.79 28.08 -5.86
CA ILE A 285 -28.10 28.32 -5.24
C ILE A 285 -27.98 29.24 -4.03
N ALA A 286 -27.02 28.99 -3.13
CA ALA A 286 -26.78 29.85 -1.96
C ALA A 286 -26.39 31.28 -2.36
N SER A 287 -25.51 31.44 -3.35
CA SER A 287 -25.11 32.76 -3.84
C SER A 287 -26.25 33.57 -4.44
N ILE A 288 -27.23 32.90 -5.05
CA ILE A 288 -28.44 33.54 -5.59
C ILE A 288 -29.30 34.07 -4.44
N GLN A 289 -29.47 33.29 -3.37
CA GLN A 289 -30.22 33.69 -2.17
C GLN A 289 -29.52 34.82 -1.39
N ASP A 290 -28.20 34.74 -1.21
CA ASP A 290 -27.41 35.77 -0.52
C ASP A 290 -27.37 37.09 -1.32
N LYS A 291 -27.30 37.02 -2.65
CA LYS A 291 -27.38 38.19 -3.52
C LYS A 291 -28.76 38.86 -3.44
N GLU A 292 -29.83 38.08 -3.34
CA GLU A 292 -31.20 38.56 -3.15
C GLU A 292 -31.36 39.25 -1.77
N ALA A 293 -30.72 38.72 -0.73
CA ALA A 293 -30.71 39.32 0.60
C ALA A 293 -29.87 40.62 0.70
N LEU A 294 -28.73 40.68 -0.01
CA LEU A 294 -27.81 41.81 0.05
C LEU A 294 -28.26 43.01 -0.81
N VAL A 295 -28.84 42.75 -1.98
CA VAL A 295 -29.32 43.80 -2.89
C VAL A 295 -30.60 44.47 -2.37
N GLY A 296 -31.42 43.76 -1.57
CA GLY A 296 -32.58 44.33 -0.88
C GLY A 296 -32.25 45.27 0.30
N GLY A 297 -30.96 45.44 0.65
CA GLY A 297 -30.52 46.17 1.85
C GLY A 297 -30.03 47.61 1.64
N ALA A 298 -29.77 48.06 0.41
CA ALA A 298 -29.11 49.35 0.17
C ALA A 298 -29.74 50.16 -0.97
N GLY A 299 -30.82 50.89 -0.68
CA GLY A 299 -31.39 51.88 -1.60
C GLY A 299 -32.59 52.63 -1.01
N LYS A 300 -32.46 53.95 -0.81
CA LYS A 300 -33.39 54.86 -0.11
C LYS A 300 -34.82 54.91 -0.73
N LYS A 301 -35.80 55.17 0.14
CA LYS A 301 -37.22 55.51 -0.17
C LYS A 301 -37.36 56.70 -1.14
N PRO A 302 -38.48 56.79 -1.88
CA PRO A 302 -39.50 57.76 -1.43
C PRO A 302 -40.89 57.14 -1.21
N THR A 303 -41.71 57.94 -0.56
CA THR A 303 -42.99 57.63 0.09
C THR A 303 -44.15 57.49 -0.90
N ARG A 304 -45.01 56.46 -0.76
CA ARG A 304 -46.47 56.57 -0.54
C ARG A 304 -47.22 55.23 -0.74
N SER A 305 -48.15 55.00 0.20
CA SER A 305 -49.42 54.28 0.08
C SER A 305 -49.43 52.75 -0.09
N GLY A 306 -50.22 52.10 0.76
CA GLY A 306 -50.60 50.69 0.67
C GLY A 306 -50.03 49.84 1.80
N ARG A 307 -50.87 49.41 2.74
CA ARG A 307 -50.53 48.42 3.77
C ARG A 307 -50.38 47.06 3.06
N VAL A 308 -49.20 46.78 2.53
CA VAL A 308 -48.86 45.46 1.95
C VAL A 308 -48.41 44.54 3.09
N LEU A 309 -49.14 43.45 3.27
CA LEU A 309 -48.79 42.35 4.18
C LEU A 309 -47.62 41.58 3.56
N GLY A 310 -46.40 41.89 4.02
CA GLY A 310 -45.17 41.19 3.63
C GLY A 310 -44.35 41.93 2.57
N LYS A 311 -43.02 41.80 2.67
CA LYS A 311 -42.09 42.27 1.63
C LYS A 311 -42.06 41.23 0.51
N GLU A 312 -42.55 41.57 -0.68
CA GLU A 312 -42.43 40.72 -1.87
C GLU A 312 -40.97 40.67 -2.35
N THR A 313 -40.51 39.49 -2.79
CA THR A 313 -39.18 39.26 -3.38
C THR A 313 -39.10 39.84 -4.80
N GLU A 314 -37.92 40.26 -5.26
CA GLU A 314 -37.75 40.90 -6.58
C GLU A 314 -38.27 40.02 -7.73
N ARG A 315 -38.20 38.68 -7.57
CA ARG A 315 -38.74 37.70 -8.52
C ARG A 315 -40.27 37.63 -8.58
N THR A 316 -40.98 37.92 -7.50
CA THR A 316 -42.45 37.88 -7.46
C THR A 316 -43.07 39.26 -7.65
N ARG A 317 -42.29 40.34 -7.48
CA ARG A 317 -42.74 41.73 -7.58
C ARG A 317 -43.26 42.12 -8.97
N GLU A 318 -42.73 41.52 -10.02
CA GLU A 318 -43.08 41.84 -11.42
C GLU A 318 -44.09 40.87 -12.03
N LEU A 319 -44.50 39.85 -11.28
CA LEU A 319 -45.36 38.78 -11.76
C LEU A 319 -46.80 38.98 -11.29
N ASP A 320 -47.75 38.83 -12.21
CA ASP A 320 -49.17 38.67 -11.86
C ASP A 320 -49.39 37.37 -11.07
N ASN A 321 -50.53 37.24 -10.39
CA ASN A 321 -50.93 36.06 -9.61
C ASN A 321 -50.78 34.75 -10.40
N GLN A 322 -51.09 34.75 -11.70
CA GLN A 322 -50.84 33.59 -12.57
C GLN A 322 -49.33 33.31 -12.76
N GLY A 323 -48.52 34.35 -12.92
CA GLY A 323 -47.07 34.26 -13.02
C GLY A 323 -46.42 33.78 -11.72
N VAL A 324 -46.89 34.24 -10.57
CA VAL A 324 -46.45 33.77 -9.24
C VAL A 324 -46.76 32.28 -9.05
N LEU A 325 -47.96 31.83 -9.44
CA LEU A 325 -48.35 30.43 -9.37
C LEU A 325 -47.51 29.55 -10.31
N GLN A 326 -47.17 30.07 -11.50
CA GLN A 326 -46.29 29.38 -12.44
C GLN A 326 -44.85 29.29 -11.92
N LEU A 327 -44.34 30.36 -11.31
CA LEU A 327 -43.03 30.39 -10.65
C LEU A 327 -42.98 29.41 -9.47
N GLN A 328 -44.04 29.36 -8.65
CA GLN A 328 -44.15 28.41 -7.55
C GLN A 328 -44.15 26.96 -8.05
N LYS A 329 -44.89 26.65 -9.13
CA LYS A 329 -44.85 25.33 -9.76
C LYS A 329 -43.46 24.96 -10.26
N GLN A 330 -42.76 25.89 -10.90
CA GLN A 330 -41.38 25.67 -11.35
C GLN A 330 -40.41 25.45 -10.17
N MET A 331 -40.59 26.21 -9.08
CA MET A 331 -39.75 26.06 -7.89
C MET A 331 -39.98 24.71 -7.21
N ILE A 332 -41.24 24.28 -7.07
CA ILE A 332 -41.58 22.95 -6.55
C ILE A 332 -40.97 21.86 -7.44
N GLN A 333 -41.09 22.00 -8.76
CA GLN A 333 -40.52 21.04 -9.71
C GLN A 333 -39.00 20.97 -9.64
N SER A 334 -38.31 22.11 -9.44
CA SER A 334 -36.86 22.15 -9.22
C SER A 334 -36.47 21.51 -7.88
N GLN A 335 -37.26 21.73 -6.82
CA GLN A 335 -37.04 21.08 -5.52
C GLN A 335 -37.22 19.56 -5.61
N ASP A 336 -38.24 19.07 -6.31
CA ASP A 336 -38.46 17.64 -6.54
C ASP A 336 -37.28 17.00 -7.30
N GLN A 337 -36.74 17.69 -8.30
CA GLN A 337 -35.52 17.24 -9.01
C GLN A 337 -34.32 17.13 -8.07
N ASN A 338 -34.11 18.13 -7.21
CA ASN A 338 -33.03 18.11 -6.22
C ASN A 338 -33.20 16.98 -5.20
N VAL A 339 -34.43 16.72 -4.76
CA VAL A 339 -34.74 15.60 -3.84
C VAL A 339 -34.44 14.26 -4.50
N GLU A 340 -34.73 14.10 -5.79
CA GLU A 340 -34.41 12.88 -6.53
C GLU A 340 -32.89 12.66 -6.66
N GLU A 341 -32.11 13.72 -6.83
CA GLU A 341 -30.65 13.65 -6.79
C GLU A 341 -30.12 13.25 -5.41
N LEU A 342 -30.66 13.85 -4.33
CA LEU A 342 -30.32 13.46 -2.96
C LEU A 342 -30.67 12.00 -2.69
N ARG A 343 -31.82 11.51 -3.17
CA ARG A 343 -32.23 10.11 -3.06
C ARG A 343 -31.21 9.16 -3.70
N LYS A 344 -30.68 9.52 -4.88
CA LYS A 344 -29.63 8.74 -5.55
C LYS A 344 -28.35 8.69 -4.72
N ILE A 345 -27.95 9.80 -4.11
CA ILE A 345 -26.76 9.86 -3.25
C ILE A 345 -26.96 9.02 -1.99
N VAL A 346 -28.10 9.17 -1.31
CA VAL A 346 -28.41 8.40 -0.09
C VAL A 346 -28.48 6.90 -0.38
N ASN A 347 -29.04 6.49 -1.52
CA ASN A 347 -29.03 5.08 -1.92
C ASN A 347 -27.61 4.55 -2.14
N ARG A 348 -26.73 5.33 -2.80
CA ARG A 348 -25.31 4.95 -2.97
C ARG A 348 -24.58 4.90 -1.63
N GLN A 349 -24.84 5.84 -0.72
CA GLN A 349 -24.26 5.82 0.63
C GLN A 349 -24.72 4.61 1.44
N LYS A 350 -26.00 4.25 1.35
CA LYS A 350 -26.54 3.05 1.98
C LYS A 350 -25.85 1.79 1.46
N GLU A 351 -25.69 1.69 0.14
CA GLU A 351 -24.99 0.57 -0.50
C GLU A 351 -23.52 0.50 -0.04
N LEU A 352 -22.81 1.64 0.00
CA LEU A 352 -21.44 1.73 0.52
C LEU A 352 -21.38 1.31 2.00
N GLY A 353 -22.30 1.78 2.84
CA GLY A 353 -22.35 1.43 4.26
C GLY A 353 -22.58 -0.07 4.49
N ILE A 354 -23.45 -0.69 3.70
CA ILE A 354 -23.67 -2.14 3.73
C ILE A 354 -22.40 -2.87 3.30
N SER A 355 -21.71 -2.41 2.24
CA SER A 355 -20.48 -3.04 1.77
C SER A 355 -19.33 -2.95 2.81
N ILE A 356 -19.21 -1.82 3.51
CA ILE A 356 -18.22 -1.63 4.57
C ILE A 356 -18.53 -2.56 5.73
N ASN A 357 -19.79 -2.64 6.14
CA ASN A 357 -20.17 -3.51 7.24
C ASN A 357 -19.92 -4.99 6.90
N ALA A 358 -20.23 -5.41 5.68
CA ALA A 358 -19.94 -6.77 5.21
C ALA A 358 -18.43 -7.07 5.20
N GLU A 359 -17.61 -6.16 4.69
CA GLU A 359 -16.15 -6.32 4.71
C GLU A 359 -15.60 -6.37 6.14
N LEU A 360 -16.10 -5.51 7.04
CA LEU A 360 -15.71 -5.54 8.45
C LEU A 360 -16.13 -6.84 9.14
N GLN A 361 -17.32 -7.36 8.85
CA GLN A 361 -17.76 -8.65 9.38
C GLN A 361 -16.85 -9.78 8.89
N TYR A 362 -16.53 -9.80 7.59
CA TYR A 362 -15.61 -10.77 7.01
C TYR A 362 -14.20 -10.69 7.61
N GLN A 363 -13.67 -9.49 7.82
CA GLN A 363 -12.38 -9.30 8.47
C GLN A 363 -12.41 -9.72 9.94
N ASN A 364 -13.51 -9.46 10.66
CA ASN A 364 -13.68 -9.94 12.04
C ASN A 364 -13.71 -11.48 12.10
N GLU A 365 -14.37 -12.14 11.14
CA GLU A 365 -14.38 -13.59 11.05
C GLU A 365 -12.98 -14.15 10.76
N LEU A 366 -12.24 -13.55 9.83
CA LEU A 366 -10.84 -13.89 9.56
C LEU A 366 -9.94 -13.70 10.78
N LEU A 367 -10.14 -12.62 11.54
CA LEU A 367 -9.39 -12.37 12.78
C LEU A 367 -9.70 -13.43 13.84
N LYS A 368 -10.96 -13.85 13.99
CA LYS A 368 -11.34 -14.94 14.91
C LYS A 368 -10.68 -16.26 14.54
N LEU A 369 -10.72 -16.64 13.26
CA LEU A 369 -10.04 -17.85 12.78
C LEU A 369 -8.54 -17.79 13.03
N THR A 370 -7.94 -16.62 12.83
CA THR A 370 -6.51 -16.41 13.10
C THR A 370 -6.19 -16.54 14.59
N ASP A 371 -7.06 -16.05 15.47
CA ASP A 371 -6.93 -16.15 16.92
C ASP A 371 -7.06 -17.61 17.40
N GLU A 372 -8.04 -18.36 16.87
CA GLU A 372 -8.21 -19.79 17.14
C GLU A 372 -6.99 -20.61 16.71
N ASP A 373 -6.42 -20.31 15.54
CA ASP A 373 -5.20 -20.94 15.05
C ASP A 373 -3.97 -20.55 15.89
N ALA A 374 -3.89 -19.30 16.36
CA ALA A 374 -2.85 -18.84 17.29
C ALA A 374 -2.93 -19.59 18.62
N ASP A 375 -4.12 -19.75 19.20
CA ASP A 375 -4.36 -20.53 20.42
C ASP A 375 -4.01 -22.01 20.24
N ARG A 376 -4.29 -22.57 19.06
CA ARG A 376 -3.92 -23.94 18.73
C ARG A 376 -2.40 -24.12 18.64
N LEU A 377 -1.72 -23.16 18.03
CA LEU A 377 -0.27 -23.11 17.96
C LEU A 377 0.35 -22.95 19.35
N GLN A 378 -0.18 -22.04 20.17
CA GLN A 378 0.27 -21.84 21.55
C GLN A 378 0.17 -23.14 22.35
N ARG A 379 -0.97 -23.83 22.29
CA ARG A 379 -1.14 -25.15 22.95
C ARG A 379 -0.12 -26.19 22.47
N LYS A 380 0.17 -26.23 21.17
CA LYS A 380 1.21 -27.14 20.62
C LYS A 380 2.60 -26.78 21.11
N VAL A 381 2.92 -25.49 21.19
CA VAL A 381 4.21 -24.98 21.71
C VAL A 381 4.35 -25.33 23.18
N ASP A 382 3.31 -25.15 23.99
CA ASP A 382 3.33 -25.49 25.42
C ASP A 382 3.54 -26.99 25.66
N ILE A 383 2.93 -27.84 24.83
CA ILE A 383 3.17 -29.28 24.86
C ILE A 383 4.63 -29.60 24.47
N GLY A 384 5.16 -28.92 23.44
CA GLY A 384 6.56 -29.04 23.05
C GLY A 384 7.52 -28.66 24.18
N LYS A 385 7.26 -27.55 24.86
CA LYS A 385 8.02 -27.07 26.02
C LYS A 385 8.00 -28.08 27.17
N LYS A 386 6.82 -28.60 27.52
CA LYS A 386 6.67 -29.66 28.55
C LYS A 386 7.40 -30.95 28.21
N ARG A 387 7.58 -31.28 26.92
CA ARG A 387 8.35 -32.45 26.49
C ARG A 387 9.85 -32.19 26.56
N ILE A 388 10.29 -30.98 26.22
CA ILE A 388 11.70 -30.56 26.35
C ILE A 388 12.12 -30.55 27.82
N ASP A 389 11.30 -30.01 28.72
CA ASP A 389 11.56 -29.97 30.17
C ASP A 389 11.60 -31.37 30.82
N LYS A 390 11.11 -32.41 30.13
CA LYS A 390 11.20 -33.81 30.58
C LYS A 390 12.44 -34.54 30.06
N ILE A 391 13.11 -33.96 29.05
CA ILE A 391 14.30 -34.55 28.40
C ILE A 391 15.58 -33.85 28.90
N SER A 392 15.49 -32.57 29.30
CA SER A 392 16.50 -31.90 30.12
C SER A 392 16.37 -32.27 31.58
#